data_AF-A0A944SLN5-F1
#
_entry.id   AF-A0A944SLN5-F1
#
_cell.length_a   1.000
_cell.length_b   1.000
_cell.length_c   1.000
_cell.angle_alpha   90.00
_cell.angle_beta   90.00
_cell.angle_gamma   90.00
#
_symmetry.space_group_name_H-M   'P 1'
#
loop_
_entity.id
_entity.type
_entity.pdbx_description
1 polymer ?
#
loop_
_entity_poly.entity_id
_entity_poly.type
_entity_poly.pdbx_seq_one_letter_code
_entity_poly.pdbx_strand_id
1 'polypeptide(L)'
;MAQNNSIGKNPISSKVPKSRINKFAIISLVSSFSVVFFAALIVTELFGLEEYALKLIIAGLATLALIIALVAFSQTKKNPQKKEQIFGKTEFGILMLMIFFVPLVFVQFLIVLNLSESSLVMFVFSLILLALGFLFGFVALFQIKKNPLQKGKVSSIIGMLIPILLVLFLFVVPLFVPKTPVAHFPMGDELNPTLPYPLDSSLKEWKNYTNETLGFTIKYPMDWEYLEFDNAVNFGTPESRSGGYIFGVSVHAPEEMEEIIAKAGIQWDDRKETRTEHWSSEGLTGTVVTVTTKKVEGWISKKVYKENDGRLFVIGNGAREDERFFDFYNSIQFTK
;
A
#
# COMPACT_ATOMS: atom_id res chain seq x y z
N MET A 1 -24.90 -78.14 46.90
CA MET A 1 -24.70 -78.48 45.47
C MET A 1 -25.31 -77.33 44.66
N ALA A 2 -24.67 -76.63 43.73
CA ALA A 2 -23.39 -76.78 43.07
C ALA A 2 -22.91 -75.43 42.47
N GLN A 3 -21.57 -75.33 42.38
CA GLN A 3 -20.72 -74.72 41.34
C GLN A 3 -20.84 -73.25 40.88
N ASN A 4 -19.97 -72.44 41.49
CA ASN A 4 -18.89 -71.62 40.89
C ASN A 4 -18.70 -71.69 39.35
N ASN A 5 -18.70 -70.52 38.70
CA ASN A 5 -18.01 -70.27 37.42
C ASN A 5 -17.52 -68.81 37.35
N SER A 6 -16.29 -68.57 37.81
CA SER A 6 -15.58 -67.29 37.64
C SER A 6 -14.80 -67.31 36.32
N ILE A 7 -15.32 -66.61 35.30
CA ILE A 7 -14.62 -66.41 34.03
C ILE A 7 -13.57 -65.30 34.21
N GLY A 8 -12.30 -65.72 34.26
CA GLY A 8 -11.15 -64.82 34.28
C GLY A 8 -11.01 -64.06 32.97
N LYS A 9 -11.13 -62.73 33.04
CA LYS A 9 -10.76 -61.83 31.94
C LYS A 9 -9.28 -61.48 32.05
N ASN A 10 -8.46 -62.04 31.17
CA ASN A 10 -7.07 -61.61 30.99
C ASN A 10 -7.03 -60.19 30.39
N PRO A 11 -6.30 -59.24 30.99
CA PRO A 11 -6.11 -57.92 30.39
C PRO A 11 -5.13 -58.02 29.22
N ILE A 12 -5.64 -57.90 27.99
CA ILE A 12 -4.83 -57.73 26.79
C ILE A 12 -4.20 -56.32 26.87
N SER A 13 -2.93 -56.27 27.30
CA SER A 13 -2.09 -55.08 27.25
C SER A 13 -1.70 -54.78 25.79
N SER A 14 -2.54 -54.05 25.07
CA SER A 14 -2.17 -53.46 23.78
C SER A 14 -1.19 -52.30 24.00
N LYS A 15 0.11 -52.58 23.85
CA LYS A 15 1.13 -51.53 23.74
C LYS A 15 0.87 -50.77 22.44
N VAL A 16 0.18 -49.64 22.56
CA VAL A 16 0.02 -48.67 21.46
C VAL A 16 1.41 -48.24 20.98
N PRO A 17 1.73 -48.37 19.68
CA PRO A 17 3.02 -47.96 19.17
C PRO A 17 3.21 -46.46 19.39
N LYS A 18 4.24 -46.09 20.18
CA LYS A 18 4.63 -44.69 20.39
C LYS A 18 4.85 -44.04 19.03
N SER A 19 4.01 -43.06 18.68
CA SER A 19 4.15 -42.31 17.45
C SER A 19 5.51 -41.60 17.43
N ARG A 20 6.41 -42.13 16.59
CA ARG A 20 7.64 -41.42 16.22
C ARG A 20 7.20 -40.27 15.33
N ILE A 21 6.97 -39.11 15.92
CA ILE A 21 6.98 -37.85 15.17
C ILE A 21 8.28 -37.86 14.37
N ASN A 22 8.14 -37.88 13.05
CA ASN A 22 9.22 -38.20 12.14
C ASN A 22 10.22 -37.04 12.18
N LYS A 23 11.39 -37.21 12.82
CA LYS A 23 12.44 -36.19 12.87
C LYS A 23 12.78 -35.66 11.47
N PHE A 24 12.58 -36.49 10.45
CA PHE A 24 12.66 -36.14 9.04
C PHE A 24 11.73 -35.00 8.60
N ALA A 25 10.51 -34.88 9.13
CA ALA A 25 9.59 -33.80 8.76
C ALA A 25 10.06 -32.43 9.29
N ILE A 26 10.66 -32.39 10.49
CA ILE A 26 11.21 -31.15 11.06
C ILE A 26 12.48 -30.75 10.33
N ILE A 27 13.37 -31.71 10.05
CA ILE A 27 14.59 -31.46 9.27
C ILE A 27 14.22 -30.96 7.87
N SER A 28 13.25 -31.60 7.21
CA SER A 28 12.74 -31.19 5.90
C SER A 28 12.20 -29.76 5.90
N LEU A 29 11.44 -29.37 6.93
CA LEU A 29 10.86 -28.03 7.02
C LEU A 29 11.95 -26.95 7.20
N VAL A 30 12.94 -27.21 8.05
CA VAL A 30 14.08 -26.30 8.29
C VAL A 30 14.96 -26.17 7.03
N SER A 31 15.19 -27.27 6.32
CA SER A 31 15.96 -27.24 5.06
C SER A 31 15.23 -26.47 3.96
N SER A 32 13.91 -26.65 3.81
CA SER A 32 13.12 -25.90 2.81
C SER A 32 13.12 -24.40 3.09
N PHE A 33 13.03 -24.01 4.37
CA PHE A 33 13.09 -22.60 4.77
C PHE A 33 14.45 -21.96 4.44
N SER A 34 15.54 -22.70 4.69
CA SER A 34 16.90 -22.22 4.39
C SER A 34 17.09 -21.96 2.90
N VAL A 35 16.55 -22.84 2.03
CA VAL A 35 16.66 -22.68 0.57
C VAL A 35 15.88 -21.44 0.08
N VAL A 36 14.66 -21.20 0.58
CA VAL A 36 13.87 -20.01 0.21
C VAL A 36 14.56 -18.73 0.68
N PHE A 37 15.16 -18.75 1.87
CA PHE A 37 15.89 -17.60 2.42
C PHE A 37 17.12 -17.24 1.59
N PHE A 38 17.94 -18.23 1.21
CA PHE A 38 19.11 -18.00 0.36
C PHE A 38 18.73 -17.57 -1.06
N ALA A 39 17.66 -18.13 -1.62
CA ALA A 39 17.15 -17.69 -2.93
C ALA A 39 16.69 -16.22 -2.89
N ALA A 40 16.01 -15.80 -1.81
CA ALA A 40 15.60 -14.41 -1.63
C ALA A 40 16.81 -13.47 -1.52
N LEU A 41 17.85 -13.84 -0.76
CA LEU A 41 19.08 -13.05 -0.67
C LEU A 41 19.77 -12.87 -2.02
N ILE A 42 19.90 -13.96 -2.80
CA ILE A 42 20.51 -13.92 -4.14
C ILE A 42 19.72 -13.02 -5.09
N VAL A 43 18.38 -13.12 -5.09
CA VAL A 43 17.52 -12.23 -5.88
C VAL A 43 17.72 -10.78 -5.45
N THR A 44 17.76 -10.51 -4.15
CA THR A 44 17.89 -9.14 -3.66
C THR A 44 19.20 -8.49 -4.08
N GLU A 45 20.30 -9.27 -4.10
CA GLU A 45 21.62 -8.81 -4.55
C GLU A 45 21.71 -8.67 -6.08
N LEU A 46 21.07 -9.55 -6.85
CA LEU A 46 21.03 -9.46 -8.31
C LEU A 46 20.23 -8.25 -8.84
N PHE A 47 19.24 -7.77 -8.08
CA PHE A 47 18.35 -6.68 -8.50
C PHE A 47 18.63 -5.34 -7.78
N GLY A 48 19.71 -5.23 -6.99
CA GLY A 48 20.10 -3.98 -6.33
C GLY A 48 19.09 -3.50 -5.27
N LEU A 49 18.36 -4.43 -4.65
CA LEU A 49 17.27 -4.14 -3.71
C LEU A 49 17.77 -4.13 -2.24
N GLU A 50 18.91 -3.49 -1.97
CA GLU A 50 19.61 -3.59 -0.68
C GLU A 50 18.75 -3.21 0.54
N GLU A 51 17.83 -2.24 0.38
CA GLU A 51 16.90 -1.83 1.45
C GLU A 51 15.87 -2.91 1.81
N TYR A 52 15.57 -3.83 0.88
CA TYR A 52 14.62 -4.92 1.06
C TYR A 52 15.29 -6.17 1.64
N ALA A 53 16.60 -6.32 1.46
CA ALA A 53 17.36 -7.47 1.96
C ALA A 53 17.27 -7.57 3.48
N LEU A 54 17.51 -6.47 4.18
CA LEU A 54 17.44 -6.43 5.64
C LEU A 54 16.02 -6.73 6.16
N LYS A 55 14.99 -6.22 5.47
CA LYS A 55 13.58 -6.46 5.82
C LYS A 55 13.19 -7.94 5.63
N LEU A 56 13.65 -8.57 4.54
CA LEU A 56 13.49 -10.01 4.28
C LEU A 56 14.24 -10.87 5.31
N ILE A 57 15.46 -10.47 5.69
CA ILE A 57 16.24 -11.16 6.73
C ILE A 57 15.46 -11.19 8.06
N ILE A 58 14.94 -10.04 8.48
CA ILE A 58 14.18 -9.91 9.74
C ILE A 58 12.90 -10.75 9.69
N ALA A 59 12.13 -10.69 8.61
CA ALA A 59 10.93 -11.51 8.43
C ALA A 59 11.24 -13.02 8.45
N GLY A 60 12.37 -13.40 7.85
CA GLY A 60 12.86 -14.77 7.84
C GLY A 60 13.19 -15.28 9.25
N LEU A 61 13.96 -14.51 10.02
CA LEU A 61 14.33 -14.84 11.40
C LEU A 61 13.10 -14.94 12.31
N ALA A 62 12.13 -14.04 12.15
CA ALA A 62 10.88 -14.07 12.92
C ALA A 62 10.05 -15.34 12.64
N THR A 63 9.97 -15.76 11.37
CA THR A 63 9.28 -16.99 10.97
C THR A 63 9.97 -18.22 11.55
N LEU A 64 11.31 -18.26 11.52
CA LEU A 64 12.09 -19.35 12.11
C LEU A 64 11.87 -19.45 13.63
N ALA A 65 11.86 -18.32 14.34
CA ALA A 65 11.58 -18.28 15.77
C ALA A 65 10.18 -18.85 16.09
N LEU A 66 9.17 -18.52 15.28
CA LEU A 66 7.81 -19.07 15.42
C LEU A 66 7.78 -20.59 15.21
N ILE A 67 8.47 -21.11 14.19
CA ILE A 67 8.57 -22.55 13.93
C ILE A 67 9.23 -23.27 15.12
N ILE A 68 10.33 -22.71 15.66
CA ILE A 68 11.01 -23.27 16.84
C ILE A 68 10.07 -23.31 18.04
N ALA A 69 9.31 -22.23 18.28
CA ALA A 69 8.32 -22.17 19.37
C ALA A 69 7.23 -23.24 19.21
N LEU A 70 6.70 -23.44 18.00
CA LEU A 70 5.68 -24.46 17.71
C LEU A 70 6.23 -25.88 17.86
N VAL A 71 7.47 -26.14 17.44
CA VAL A 71 8.13 -27.43 17.63
C VAL A 71 8.36 -27.71 19.12
N ALA A 72 8.89 -26.73 19.86
CA ALA A 72 9.07 -26.85 21.31
C ALA A 72 7.73 -27.14 22.01
N PHE A 73 6.67 -26.44 21.61
CA PHE A 73 5.31 -26.68 22.10
C PHE A 73 4.83 -28.11 21.83
N SER A 74 5.01 -28.60 20.61
CA SER A 74 4.63 -29.96 20.21
C SER A 74 5.30 -31.05 21.06
N GLN A 75 6.56 -30.84 21.48
CA GLN A 75 7.28 -31.80 22.32
C GLN A 75 6.76 -31.84 23.77
N THR A 76 6.22 -30.73 24.30
CA THR A 76 5.69 -30.71 25.68
C THR A 76 4.44 -31.58 25.86
N LYS A 77 3.70 -31.88 24.79
CA LYS A 77 2.52 -32.78 24.83
C LYS A 77 2.83 -34.23 25.20
N LYS A 78 4.10 -34.68 25.14
CA LYS A 78 4.48 -36.09 25.33
C LYS A 78 4.67 -36.54 26.79
N ASN A 79 4.63 -35.63 27.78
CA ASN A 79 4.79 -36.00 29.19
C ASN A 79 3.63 -35.49 30.06
N PRO A 80 2.58 -36.31 30.28
CA PRO A 80 1.35 -35.89 30.95
C PRO A 80 1.52 -35.57 32.45
N GLN A 81 2.56 -36.10 33.13
CA GLN A 81 2.77 -35.82 34.56
C GLN A 81 3.46 -34.48 34.83
N LYS A 82 4.19 -33.92 33.85
CA LYS A 82 4.77 -32.55 33.95
C LYS A 82 3.80 -31.47 33.44
N LYS A 83 2.61 -31.89 33.00
CA LYS A 83 1.64 -31.10 32.26
C LYS A 83 0.93 -30.10 33.17
N GLU A 84 0.43 -30.51 34.33
CA GLU A 84 -0.37 -29.63 35.20
C GLU A 84 0.42 -28.50 35.86
N GLN A 85 1.73 -28.68 36.12
CA GLN A 85 2.56 -27.65 36.76
C GLN A 85 3.09 -26.60 35.78
N ILE A 86 3.14 -26.92 34.48
CA ILE A 86 3.75 -26.08 33.43
C ILE A 86 2.69 -25.51 32.45
N PHE A 87 1.53 -26.15 32.32
CA PHE A 87 0.51 -25.81 31.30
C PHE A 87 -0.11 -24.42 31.47
N GLY A 88 -0.29 -23.94 32.71
CA GLY A 88 -0.93 -22.63 32.93
C GLY A 88 -0.10 -21.44 32.42
N LYS A 89 1.24 -21.54 32.47
CA LYS A 89 2.14 -20.43 32.08
C LYS A 89 2.60 -20.52 30.63
N THR A 90 2.76 -21.73 30.09
CA THR A 90 3.41 -21.92 28.78
C THR A 90 2.43 -21.79 27.62
N GLU A 91 1.18 -22.27 27.76
CA GLU A 91 0.14 -22.08 26.72
C GLU A 91 -0.27 -20.60 26.62
N PHE A 92 -0.40 -19.92 27.76
CA PHE A 92 -0.65 -18.47 27.79
C PHE A 92 0.51 -17.69 27.18
N GLY A 93 1.76 -18.08 27.47
CA GLY A 93 2.94 -17.46 26.87
C GLY A 93 2.99 -17.61 25.35
N ILE A 94 2.69 -18.78 24.81
CA ILE A 94 2.67 -19.03 23.35
C ILE A 94 1.52 -18.30 22.68
N LEU A 95 0.34 -18.26 23.30
CA LEU A 95 -0.80 -17.51 22.78
C LEU A 95 -0.49 -16.01 22.76
N MET A 96 0.07 -15.45 23.83
CA MET A 96 0.48 -14.05 23.87
C MET A 96 1.56 -13.79 22.81
N LEU A 97 2.52 -14.69 22.63
CA LEU A 97 3.53 -14.57 21.58
C LEU A 97 2.88 -14.56 20.18
N MET A 98 1.92 -15.43 19.90
CA MET A 98 1.22 -15.42 18.61
C MET A 98 0.36 -14.16 18.41
N ILE A 99 -0.31 -13.67 19.46
CA ILE A 99 -1.16 -12.47 19.41
C ILE A 99 -0.31 -11.21 19.15
N PHE A 100 0.88 -11.10 19.73
CA PHE A 100 1.71 -9.89 19.57
C PHE A 100 2.68 -9.98 18.39
N PHE A 101 3.24 -11.16 18.11
CA PHE A 101 4.33 -11.29 17.15
C PHE A 101 3.83 -11.50 15.71
N VAL A 102 2.70 -12.18 15.51
CA VAL A 102 2.15 -12.40 14.15
C VAL A 102 1.68 -11.08 13.52
N PRO A 103 0.94 -10.19 14.21
CA PRO A 103 0.60 -8.88 13.65
C PRO A 103 1.83 -8.01 13.38
N LEU A 104 2.86 -8.06 14.23
CA LEU A 104 4.08 -7.26 14.07
C LEU A 104 4.87 -7.65 12.81
N VAL A 105 5.08 -8.96 12.60
CA VAL A 105 5.76 -9.48 11.40
C VAL A 105 4.95 -9.17 10.14
N PHE A 106 3.62 -9.20 10.24
CA PHE A 106 2.75 -8.89 9.12
C PHE A 106 2.70 -7.39 8.79
N VAL A 107 2.73 -6.50 9.80
CA VAL A 107 2.88 -5.06 9.60
C VAL A 107 4.21 -4.73 8.91
N GLN A 108 5.31 -5.37 9.31
CA GLN A 108 6.60 -5.23 8.63
C GLN A 108 6.56 -5.68 7.17
N PHE A 109 5.85 -6.79 6.88
CA PHE A 109 5.64 -7.26 5.52
C PHE A 109 4.83 -6.26 4.67
N LEU A 110 3.89 -5.53 5.26
CA LEU A 110 3.08 -4.56 4.52
C LEU A 110 3.77 -3.22 4.28
N ILE A 111 4.65 -2.80 5.20
CA ILE A 111 5.55 -1.67 4.97
C ILE A 111 6.46 -1.96 3.76
N VAL A 112 6.86 -3.23 3.58
CA VAL A 112 7.61 -3.67 2.39
C VAL A 112 6.79 -3.57 1.09
N LEU A 113 5.47 -3.72 1.15
CA LEU A 113 4.60 -3.62 -0.04
C LEU A 113 4.30 -2.17 -0.48
N ASN A 114 4.89 -1.18 0.19
CA ASN A 114 4.74 0.25 -0.12
C ASN A 114 3.27 0.70 -0.26
N LEU A 115 2.40 0.17 0.61
CA LEU A 115 1.01 0.60 0.67
C LEU A 115 0.95 2.08 1.10
N SER A 116 0.05 2.86 0.47
CA SER A 116 -0.18 4.24 0.89
C SER A 116 -0.47 4.34 2.39
N GLU A 117 -0.04 5.42 3.05
CA GLU A 117 -0.18 5.59 4.50
C GLU A 117 -1.62 5.34 4.99
N SER A 118 -2.61 5.79 4.20
CA SER A 118 -4.03 5.56 4.44
C SER A 118 -4.39 4.07 4.43
N SER A 119 -3.83 3.31 3.50
CA SER A 119 -4.05 1.86 3.38
C SER A 119 -3.38 1.10 4.53
N LEU A 120 -2.19 1.54 4.96
CA LEU A 120 -1.46 0.95 6.10
C LEU A 120 -2.24 1.12 7.41
N VAL A 121 -2.69 2.34 7.70
CA VAL A 121 -3.46 2.65 8.93
C VAL A 121 -4.75 1.83 9.00
N MET A 122 -5.48 1.74 7.88
CA MET A 122 -6.72 0.96 7.79
C MET A 122 -6.49 -0.53 8.02
N PHE A 123 -5.39 -1.04 7.51
CA PHE A 123 -5.04 -2.44 7.67
C PHE A 123 -4.61 -2.75 9.12
N VAL A 124 -3.76 -1.91 9.73
CA VAL A 124 -3.36 -2.07 11.14
C VAL A 124 -4.58 -2.03 12.05
N PHE A 125 -5.52 -1.12 11.81
CA PHE A 125 -6.77 -1.06 12.55
C PHE A 125 -7.60 -2.35 12.41
N SER A 126 -7.69 -2.91 11.20
CA SER A 126 -8.38 -4.17 10.94
C SER A 126 -7.73 -5.37 11.65
N LEU A 127 -6.39 -5.43 11.70
CA LEU A 127 -5.66 -6.45 12.46
C LEU A 127 -5.89 -6.32 13.97
N ILE A 128 -5.92 -5.10 14.51
CA ILE A 128 -6.20 -4.87 15.93
C ILE A 128 -7.60 -5.38 16.28
N LEU A 129 -8.61 -5.07 15.46
CA LEU A 129 -9.97 -5.57 15.67
C LEU A 129 -10.05 -7.11 15.61
N LEU A 130 -9.34 -7.73 14.66
CA LEU A 130 -9.26 -9.18 14.56
C LEU A 130 -8.60 -9.80 15.80
N ALA A 131 -7.47 -9.24 16.24
CA ALA A 131 -6.73 -9.71 17.41
C ALA A 131 -7.57 -9.58 18.69
N LEU A 132 -8.30 -8.47 18.85
CA LEU A 132 -9.25 -8.29 19.96
C LEU A 132 -10.36 -9.34 19.90
N GLY A 133 -10.94 -9.60 18.72
CA GLY A 133 -11.95 -10.65 18.53
C GLY A 133 -11.45 -12.03 18.97
N PHE A 134 -10.23 -12.40 18.57
CA PHE A 134 -9.59 -13.66 19.00
C PHE A 134 -9.34 -13.70 20.50
N LEU A 135 -8.86 -12.61 21.11
CA LEU A 135 -8.62 -12.53 22.54
C LEU A 135 -9.92 -12.73 23.33
N PHE A 136 -11.00 -12.04 22.95
CA PHE A 136 -12.31 -12.20 23.58
C PHE A 136 -12.85 -13.62 23.42
N GLY A 137 -12.75 -14.22 22.23
CA GLY A 137 -13.14 -15.60 21.99
C GLY A 137 -12.36 -16.59 22.85
N PHE A 138 -11.05 -16.40 22.99
CA PHE A 138 -10.20 -17.24 23.83
C PHE A 138 -10.54 -17.12 25.31
N VAL A 139 -10.70 -15.89 25.82
CA VAL A 139 -11.11 -15.65 27.21
C VAL A 139 -12.45 -16.33 27.50
N ALA A 140 -13.41 -16.22 26.58
CA ALA A 140 -14.71 -16.85 26.75
C ALA A 140 -14.61 -18.39 26.79
N LEU A 141 -13.85 -19.01 25.89
CA LEU A 141 -13.59 -20.45 25.90
C LEU A 141 -12.89 -20.91 27.18
N PHE A 142 -11.93 -20.14 27.67
CA PHE A 142 -11.22 -20.43 28.90
C PHE A 142 -12.16 -20.38 30.13
N GLN A 143 -13.03 -19.37 30.20
CA GLN A 143 -14.03 -19.26 31.27
C GLN A 143 -15.05 -20.41 31.23
N ILE A 144 -15.52 -20.81 30.04
CA ILE A 144 -16.42 -21.97 29.87
C ILE A 144 -15.75 -23.26 30.37
N LYS A 145 -14.46 -23.45 30.07
CA LYS A 145 -13.70 -24.63 30.52
C LYS A 145 -13.51 -24.65 32.04
N LYS A 146 -13.28 -23.50 32.67
CA LYS A 146 -13.03 -23.39 34.12
C LYS A 146 -14.30 -23.54 34.94
N ASN A 147 -15.45 -23.06 34.45
CA ASN A 147 -16.74 -23.14 35.14
C ASN A 147 -17.86 -23.61 34.20
N PRO A 148 -18.05 -24.94 34.06
CA PRO A 148 -19.05 -25.48 33.14
C PRO A 148 -20.49 -25.08 33.49
N LEU A 149 -20.77 -24.74 34.76
CA LEU A 149 -22.08 -24.22 35.21
C LEU A 149 -22.40 -22.80 34.70
N GLN A 150 -21.42 -22.03 34.21
CA GLN A 150 -21.63 -20.69 33.64
C GLN A 150 -21.80 -20.69 32.11
N LYS A 151 -21.85 -21.87 31.48
CA LYS A 151 -21.96 -22.02 30.01
C LYS A 151 -23.13 -21.24 29.42
N GLY A 152 -24.25 -21.11 30.14
CA GLY A 152 -25.41 -20.31 29.73
C GLY A 152 -25.15 -18.80 29.63
N LYS A 153 -24.42 -18.21 30.59
CA LYS A 153 -24.14 -16.76 30.59
C LYS A 153 -23.11 -16.37 29.53
N VAL A 154 -22.07 -17.19 29.33
CA VAL A 154 -21.05 -16.91 28.31
C VAL A 154 -21.60 -17.05 26.89
N SER A 155 -22.46 -18.05 26.65
CA SER A 155 -23.15 -18.20 25.36
C SER A 155 -23.99 -16.97 24.99
N SER A 156 -24.64 -16.34 25.98
CA SER A 156 -25.45 -15.14 25.77
C SER A 156 -24.59 -13.93 25.40
N ILE A 157 -23.43 -13.75 26.02
CA ILE A 157 -22.50 -12.65 25.72
C ILE A 157 -21.89 -12.79 24.33
N ILE A 158 -21.44 -14.00 23.96
CA ILE A 158 -20.92 -14.27 22.60
C ILE A 158 -22.00 -14.02 21.55
N GLY A 159 -23.23 -14.48 21.81
CA GLY A 159 -24.37 -14.27 20.92
C GLY A 159 -24.72 -12.78 20.71
N MET A 160 -24.39 -11.91 21.66
CA MET A 160 -24.62 -10.47 21.56
C MET A 160 -23.47 -9.74 20.85
N LEU A 161 -22.21 -10.16 21.04
CA LEU A 161 -21.04 -9.50 20.45
C LEU A 161 -20.88 -9.75 18.94
N ILE A 162 -21.20 -10.96 18.48
CA ILE A 162 -21.10 -11.32 17.05
C ILE A 162 -21.91 -10.38 16.14
N PRO A 163 -23.21 -10.13 16.37
CA PRO A 163 -23.98 -9.25 15.50
C PRO A 163 -23.49 -7.79 15.55
N ILE A 164 -22.99 -7.31 16.70
CA ILE A 164 -22.43 -5.95 16.82
C ILE A 164 -21.18 -5.81 15.95
N LEU A 165 -20.27 -6.78 16.00
CA LEU A 165 -19.08 -6.82 15.15
C LEU A 165 -19.42 -6.93 13.67
N LEU A 166 -20.45 -7.72 13.32
CA LEU A 166 -20.90 -7.92 11.95
C LEU A 166 -21.55 -6.66 11.37
N VAL A 167 -22.33 -5.93 12.18
CA VAL A 167 -22.87 -4.61 11.83
C VAL A 167 -21.74 -3.59 11.65
N LEU A 168 -20.78 -3.51 12.57
CA LEU A 168 -19.61 -2.63 12.43
C LEU A 168 -18.83 -2.93 11.14
N PHE A 169 -18.60 -4.20 10.83
CA PHE A 169 -17.91 -4.59 9.61
C PHE A 169 -18.69 -4.18 8.35
N LEU A 170 -20.00 -4.43 8.30
CA LEU A 170 -20.85 -4.08 7.16
C LEU A 170 -21.01 -2.57 6.93
N PHE A 171 -20.92 -1.74 7.97
CA PHE A 171 -21.02 -0.28 7.84
C PHE A 171 -19.68 0.39 7.55
N VAL A 172 -18.58 -0.15 8.05
CA VAL A 172 -17.25 0.42 7.84
C VAL A 172 -16.74 0.08 6.45
N VAL A 173 -16.84 -1.17 5.98
CA VAL A 173 -16.25 -1.61 4.69
C VAL A 173 -16.72 -0.82 3.45
N PRO A 174 -18.02 -0.49 3.25
CA PRO A 174 -18.48 0.23 2.07
C PRO A 174 -18.02 1.68 1.96
N LEU A 175 -17.69 2.33 3.09
CA LEU A 175 -17.15 3.69 3.09
C LEU A 175 -15.76 3.78 2.45
N PHE A 176 -15.11 2.64 2.20
CA PHE A 176 -13.72 2.59 1.78
C PHE A 176 -13.47 1.73 0.52
N VAL A 177 -14.53 1.29 -0.18
CA VAL A 177 -14.37 0.70 -1.53
C VAL A 177 -14.09 1.85 -2.50
N PRO A 178 -12.90 1.93 -3.14
CA PRO A 178 -12.62 2.96 -4.12
C PRO A 178 -13.63 2.84 -5.26
N LYS A 179 -14.38 3.90 -5.52
CA LYS A 179 -15.29 3.96 -6.67
C LYS A 179 -14.44 3.91 -7.93
N THR A 180 -14.38 2.75 -8.59
CA THR A 180 -13.75 2.66 -9.91
C THR A 180 -14.66 3.35 -10.94
N PRO A 181 -14.22 4.40 -11.63
CA PRO A 181 -15.00 4.94 -12.73
C PRO A 181 -14.93 3.99 -13.93
N VAL A 182 -16.11 3.65 -14.44
CA VAL A 182 -16.28 2.91 -15.70
C VAL A 182 -15.95 3.87 -16.83
N ALA A 183 -14.85 3.61 -17.53
CA ALA A 183 -14.46 4.36 -18.71
C ALA A 183 -15.35 3.98 -19.89
N HIS A 184 -16.00 4.97 -20.52
CA HIS A 184 -16.36 4.93 -21.93
C HIS A 184 -16.31 6.35 -22.51
N PHE A 185 -15.35 6.54 -23.41
CA PHE A 185 -15.14 7.78 -24.17
C PHE A 185 -15.73 7.64 -25.57
N PRO A 186 -16.63 8.53 -26.01
CA PRO A 186 -16.77 8.83 -27.42
C PRO A 186 -15.71 9.87 -27.83
N MET A 187 -14.83 9.50 -28.76
CA MET A 187 -14.20 10.45 -29.69
C MET A 187 -15.34 11.14 -30.46
N GLY A 188 -15.36 12.42 -30.81
CA GLY A 188 -14.35 13.47 -30.87
C GLY A 188 -14.83 14.37 -32.01
N ASP A 189 -15.06 15.65 -31.77
CA ASP A 189 -15.13 16.63 -32.86
C ASP A 189 -13.76 17.31 -32.94
N GLU A 190 -13.17 17.14 -34.11
CA GLU A 190 -11.82 17.48 -34.52
C GLU A 190 -11.57 18.99 -34.41
N LEU A 191 -10.73 19.41 -33.45
CA LEU A 191 -10.26 20.79 -33.35
C LEU A 191 -9.04 20.97 -34.24
N ASN A 192 -9.27 21.72 -35.32
CA ASN A 192 -8.32 22.16 -36.33
C ASN A 192 -7.11 22.89 -35.69
N PRO A 193 -5.84 22.49 -35.95
CA PRO A 193 -4.67 23.08 -35.33
C PRO A 193 -4.51 24.55 -35.74
N THR A 194 -4.58 25.45 -34.76
CA THR A 194 -4.38 26.89 -34.97
C THR A 194 -2.89 27.21 -35.09
N LEU A 195 -2.56 28.07 -36.06
CA LEU A 195 -1.22 28.52 -36.48
C LEU A 195 -0.27 28.96 -35.33
N PRO A 196 1.06 28.98 -35.56
CA PRO A 196 2.07 29.32 -34.55
C PRO A 196 1.85 30.72 -33.96
N TYR A 197 1.74 30.79 -32.64
CA TYR A 197 1.61 32.02 -31.87
C TYR A 197 2.88 32.89 -32.07
N PRO A 198 2.77 34.16 -32.47
CA PRO A 198 3.93 35.06 -32.51
C PRO A 198 4.45 35.26 -31.08
N LEU A 199 5.74 34.94 -30.87
CA LEU A 199 6.43 35.14 -29.60
C LEU A 199 6.53 36.65 -29.32
N ASP A 200 5.68 37.16 -28.42
CA ASP A 200 5.56 38.59 -28.17
C ASP A 200 6.75 39.13 -27.35
N SER A 201 7.10 40.38 -27.63
CA SER A 201 8.09 41.23 -26.96
C SER A 201 7.87 41.45 -25.45
N SER A 202 6.78 40.91 -24.88
CA SER A 202 6.40 40.97 -23.46
C SER A 202 7.28 40.11 -22.54
N LEU A 203 8.09 39.19 -23.09
CA LEU A 203 9.03 38.38 -22.32
C LEU A 203 10.25 39.15 -21.73
N LYS A 204 10.39 40.46 -22.01
CA LYS A 204 11.51 41.27 -21.51
C LYS A 204 11.56 41.39 -19.98
N GLU A 205 10.44 41.12 -19.31
CA GLU A 205 10.30 41.21 -17.84
C GLU A 205 10.33 39.84 -17.15
N TRP A 206 10.80 38.79 -17.85
CA TRP A 206 10.88 37.45 -17.29
C TRP A 206 12.32 37.12 -16.87
N LYS A 207 12.49 36.42 -15.76
CA LYS A 207 13.77 35.93 -15.26
C LYS A 207 13.91 34.43 -15.50
N ASN A 208 15.15 33.94 -15.57
CA ASN A 208 15.45 32.53 -15.78
C ASN A 208 15.52 31.79 -14.44
N TYR A 209 15.03 30.55 -14.42
CA TYR A 209 15.28 29.55 -13.40
C TYR A 209 15.93 28.33 -14.05
N THR A 210 16.98 27.81 -13.44
CA THR A 210 17.71 26.63 -13.92
C THR A 210 17.71 25.58 -12.83
N ASN A 211 17.27 24.36 -13.16
CA ASN A 211 17.39 23.21 -12.30
C ASN A 211 18.36 22.21 -12.94
N GLU A 212 19.59 22.17 -12.42
CA GLU A 212 20.65 21.31 -12.95
C GLU A 212 20.33 19.82 -12.73
N THR A 213 19.67 19.48 -11.62
CA THR A 213 19.29 18.10 -11.28
C THR A 213 18.25 17.53 -12.25
N LEU A 214 17.25 18.34 -12.62
CA LEU A 214 16.19 17.95 -13.54
C LEU A 214 16.53 18.28 -15.00
N GLY A 215 17.63 19.00 -15.26
CA GLY A 215 18.17 19.21 -16.61
C GLY A 215 17.38 20.18 -17.48
N PHE A 216 16.90 21.29 -16.91
CA PHE A 216 16.23 22.33 -17.70
C PHE A 216 16.46 23.74 -17.17
N THR A 217 16.25 24.71 -18.06
CA THR A 217 16.10 26.14 -17.76
C THR A 217 14.75 26.62 -18.28
N ILE A 218 14.05 27.47 -17.53
CA ILE A 218 12.74 28.02 -17.93
C ILE A 218 12.63 29.48 -17.49
N LYS A 219 11.87 30.30 -18.23
CA LYS A 219 11.57 31.67 -17.84
C LYS A 219 10.27 31.77 -17.06
N TYR A 220 10.19 32.73 -16.16
CA TYR A 220 8.97 33.07 -15.42
C TYR A 220 8.93 34.57 -15.07
N PRO A 221 7.76 35.17 -14.78
CA PRO A 221 7.65 36.59 -14.47
C PRO A 221 8.56 37.06 -13.31
N MET A 222 9.08 38.28 -13.39
CA MET A 222 10.07 38.80 -12.42
C MET A 222 9.51 38.96 -11.00
N ASP A 223 8.22 39.27 -10.87
CA ASP A 223 7.48 39.42 -9.60
C ASP A 223 7.07 38.08 -8.97
N TRP A 224 7.29 36.96 -9.67
CA TRP A 224 6.97 35.63 -9.16
C TRP A 224 8.11 35.03 -8.34
N GLU A 225 7.72 34.13 -7.45
CA GLU A 225 8.57 33.26 -6.66
C GLU A 225 8.40 31.81 -7.12
N TYR A 226 9.30 30.93 -6.66
CA TYR A 226 9.21 29.50 -6.93
C TYR A 226 9.37 28.66 -5.66
N LEU A 227 8.97 27.39 -5.76
CA LEU A 227 9.19 26.35 -4.75
C LEU A 227 9.59 25.05 -5.43
N GLU A 228 10.66 24.46 -4.92
CA GLU A 228 11.21 23.19 -5.39
C GLU A 228 10.75 22.02 -4.55
N PHE A 229 10.60 20.89 -5.23
CA PHE A 229 10.34 19.55 -4.72
C PHE A 229 11.30 18.59 -5.45
N ASP A 230 11.45 17.38 -4.93
CA ASP A 230 12.38 16.38 -5.49
C ASP A 230 12.23 16.16 -7.00
N ASN A 231 10.99 16.20 -7.52
CA ASN A 231 10.68 16.00 -8.94
C ASN A 231 9.87 17.13 -9.57
N ALA A 232 9.77 18.30 -8.92
CA ALA A 232 8.96 19.39 -9.43
C ALA A 232 9.46 20.78 -9.00
N VAL A 233 9.13 21.78 -9.80
CA VAL A 233 9.22 23.19 -9.42
C VAL A 233 7.91 23.87 -9.77
N ASN A 234 7.41 24.69 -8.86
CA ASN A 234 6.21 25.49 -9.09
C ASN A 234 6.53 26.98 -8.98
N PHE A 235 5.84 27.81 -9.77
CA PHE A 235 6.05 29.25 -9.91
C PHE A 235 4.74 30.02 -9.72
N GLY A 236 4.80 31.19 -9.07
CA GLY A 236 3.60 31.99 -8.82
C GLY A 236 3.88 33.25 -8.00
N THR A 237 2.87 34.09 -7.81
CA THR A 237 2.99 35.29 -6.97
C THR A 237 3.07 34.89 -5.48
N PRO A 238 3.60 35.76 -4.60
CA PRO A 238 3.62 35.51 -3.15
C PRO A 238 2.24 35.15 -2.57
N GLU A 239 1.16 35.78 -3.07
CA GLU A 239 -0.22 35.55 -2.64
C GLU A 239 -0.76 34.19 -3.13
N SER A 240 -0.25 33.69 -4.26
CA SER A 240 -0.66 32.39 -4.79
C SER A 240 -0.18 31.20 -3.95
N ARG A 241 0.83 31.39 -3.08
CA ARG A 241 1.37 30.33 -2.22
C ARG A 241 0.30 29.61 -1.39
N SER A 242 -0.70 30.33 -0.88
CA SER A 242 -1.79 29.74 -0.08
C SER A 242 -2.86 29.03 -0.91
N GLY A 243 -2.94 29.33 -2.21
CA GLY A 243 -3.97 28.81 -3.13
C GLY A 243 -3.46 27.84 -4.18
N GLY A 244 -2.15 27.58 -4.21
CA GLY A 244 -1.49 26.82 -5.27
C GLY A 244 -0.70 27.74 -6.19
N TYR A 245 0.56 27.38 -6.41
CA TYR A 245 1.39 28.00 -7.44
C TYR A 245 0.72 27.91 -8.81
N ILE A 246 1.01 28.91 -9.63
CA ILE A 246 0.30 29.19 -10.88
C ILE A 246 0.80 28.29 -11.99
N PHE A 247 2.11 28.23 -12.22
CA PHE A 247 2.70 27.36 -13.22
C PHE A 247 3.60 26.33 -12.54
N GLY A 248 3.85 25.21 -13.20
CA GLY A 248 4.74 24.20 -12.66
C GLY A 248 5.34 23.31 -13.73
N VAL A 249 6.53 22.78 -13.43
CA VAL A 249 7.20 21.76 -14.22
C VAL A 249 7.44 20.59 -13.27
N SER A 250 6.99 19.39 -13.67
CA SER A 250 7.26 18.16 -12.93
C SER A 250 7.80 17.09 -13.85
N VAL A 251 8.63 16.21 -13.31
CA VAL A 251 9.34 15.15 -14.05
C VAL A 251 8.89 13.79 -13.56
N HIS A 252 8.55 12.92 -14.51
CA HIS A 252 7.98 11.59 -14.29
C HIS A 252 8.62 10.57 -15.24
N ALA A 253 8.34 9.30 -15.03
CA ALA A 253 8.67 8.27 -16.02
C ALA A 253 7.69 8.34 -17.22
N PRO A 254 8.15 8.11 -18.47
CA PRO A 254 7.28 8.15 -19.65
C PRO A 254 6.04 7.26 -19.57
N GLU A 255 6.18 6.06 -19.00
CA GLU A 255 5.09 5.11 -18.81
C GLU A 255 3.96 5.61 -17.89
N GLU A 256 4.20 6.66 -17.09
CA GLU A 256 3.21 7.25 -16.17
C GLU A 256 2.28 8.25 -16.85
N MET A 257 2.49 8.61 -18.13
CA MET A 257 1.75 9.67 -18.83
C MET A 257 0.23 9.49 -18.74
N GLU A 258 -0.29 8.31 -19.11
CA GLU A 258 -1.72 8.05 -19.12
C GLU A 258 -2.33 8.04 -17.71
N GLU A 259 -1.58 7.55 -16.71
CA GLU A 259 -2.01 7.57 -15.31
C GLU A 259 -2.13 9.02 -14.79
N ILE A 260 -1.15 9.87 -15.11
CA ILE A 260 -1.15 11.28 -14.73
C ILE A 260 -2.34 12.01 -15.38
N ILE A 261 -2.60 11.76 -16.67
CA ILE A 261 -3.74 12.34 -17.39
C ILE A 261 -5.07 11.89 -16.75
N ALA A 262 -5.22 10.59 -16.45
CA ALA A 262 -6.43 10.03 -15.86
C ALA A 262 -6.74 10.60 -14.47
N LYS A 263 -5.71 10.91 -13.67
CA LYS A 263 -5.87 11.52 -12.34
C LYS A 263 -6.21 13.01 -12.39
N ALA A 264 -5.87 13.72 -13.47
CA ALA A 264 -6.12 15.15 -13.57
C ALA A 264 -7.62 15.46 -13.56
N GLY A 265 -8.13 16.16 -12.54
CA GLY A 265 -9.54 16.51 -12.45
C GLY A 265 -10.47 15.35 -12.04
N ILE A 266 -9.94 14.24 -11.50
CA ILE A 266 -10.72 13.05 -11.10
C ILE A 266 -11.76 13.34 -10.00
N GLN A 267 -11.60 14.45 -9.26
CA GLN A 267 -12.59 14.91 -8.28
C GLN A 267 -13.91 15.39 -8.92
N TRP A 268 -13.92 15.60 -10.24
CA TRP A 268 -15.09 16.02 -11.01
C TRP A 268 -15.61 14.86 -11.87
N ASP A 269 -16.82 14.39 -11.58
CA ASP A 269 -17.51 13.36 -12.37
C ASP A 269 -17.91 13.85 -13.78
N ASP A 270 -18.05 15.15 -13.98
CA ASP A 270 -18.35 15.82 -15.25
C ASP A 270 -17.08 16.29 -15.99
N ARG A 271 -15.91 15.81 -15.56
CA ARG A 271 -14.61 16.06 -16.18
C ARG A 271 -14.67 15.83 -17.69
N LYS A 272 -14.21 16.81 -18.45
CA LYS A 272 -13.97 16.70 -19.89
C LYS A 272 -12.50 16.86 -20.20
N GLU A 273 -11.98 15.95 -21.00
CA GLU A 273 -10.59 15.95 -21.46
C GLU A 273 -10.56 16.17 -22.97
N THR A 274 -9.64 17.02 -23.42
CA THR A 274 -9.27 17.17 -24.82
C THR A 274 -7.76 17.05 -24.96
N ARG A 275 -7.30 16.47 -26.08
CA ARG A 275 -5.88 16.30 -26.41
C ARG A 275 -5.61 16.94 -27.77
N THR A 276 -4.55 17.73 -27.84
CA THR A 276 -4.07 18.34 -29.10
C THR A 276 -2.56 18.25 -29.14
N GLU A 277 -1.99 17.98 -30.31
CA GLU A 277 -0.54 18.11 -30.51
C GLU A 277 -0.16 19.59 -30.56
N HIS A 278 0.98 19.94 -29.96
CA HIS A 278 1.50 21.30 -30.00
C HIS A 278 2.89 21.37 -30.65
N TRP A 279 2.96 22.26 -31.63
CA TRP A 279 4.12 22.49 -32.48
C TRP A 279 4.72 23.85 -32.13
N SER A 280 6.01 23.88 -31.82
CA SER A 280 6.78 25.14 -31.77
C SER A 280 7.54 25.32 -33.09
N SER A 281 8.20 26.47 -33.24
CA SER A 281 9.14 26.71 -34.34
C SER A 281 10.30 25.71 -34.41
N GLU A 282 10.58 24.99 -33.32
CA GLU A 282 11.68 24.00 -33.23
C GLU A 282 11.20 22.55 -33.43
N GLY A 283 9.92 22.32 -33.74
CA GLY A 283 9.36 20.99 -34.02
C GLY A 283 8.22 20.58 -33.07
N LEU A 284 7.87 19.28 -33.08
CA LEU A 284 6.89 18.73 -32.16
C LEU A 284 7.39 18.92 -30.74
N THR A 285 6.60 19.61 -29.93
CA THR A 285 7.04 19.95 -28.58
C THR A 285 6.31 19.19 -27.50
N GLY A 286 5.12 18.66 -27.75
CA GLY A 286 4.44 17.80 -26.79
C GLY A 286 2.94 17.65 -27.06
N THR A 287 2.28 16.86 -26.22
CA THR A 287 0.82 16.73 -26.19
C THR A 287 0.25 17.72 -25.19
N VAL A 288 -0.61 18.62 -25.63
CA VAL A 288 -1.39 19.49 -24.75
C VAL A 288 -2.65 18.74 -24.36
N VAL A 289 -2.83 18.52 -23.06
CA VAL A 289 -4.05 17.96 -22.50
C VAL A 289 -4.75 19.05 -21.70
N THR A 290 -6.01 19.30 -22.06
CA THR A 290 -6.86 20.26 -21.38
C THR A 290 -7.98 19.51 -20.67
N VAL A 291 -8.09 19.72 -19.36
CA VAL A 291 -9.14 19.14 -18.53
C VAL A 291 -10.02 20.26 -17.97
N THR A 292 -11.34 20.13 -18.11
CA THR A 292 -12.34 21.11 -17.66
C THR A 292 -13.47 20.45 -16.88
N THR A 293 -14.23 21.24 -16.11
CA THR A 293 -15.48 20.83 -15.44
C THR A 293 -16.50 21.97 -15.57
N LYS A 294 -17.79 21.66 -15.58
CA LYS A 294 -18.86 22.66 -15.51
C LYS A 294 -19.20 23.05 -14.06
N LYS A 295 -18.73 22.29 -13.07
CA LYS A 295 -19.01 22.53 -11.64
C LYS A 295 -18.26 23.73 -11.07
N VAL A 296 -17.13 24.11 -11.66
CA VAL A 296 -16.33 25.26 -11.23
C VAL A 296 -16.01 26.11 -12.44
N GLU A 297 -16.67 27.27 -12.54
CA GLU A 297 -16.45 28.24 -13.60
C GLU A 297 -14.99 28.73 -13.58
N GLY A 298 -14.36 28.79 -14.75
CA GLY A 298 -12.97 29.22 -14.90
C GLY A 298 -11.92 28.15 -14.54
N TRP A 299 -12.32 26.98 -14.04
CA TRP A 299 -11.38 25.89 -13.77
C TRP A 299 -10.96 25.19 -15.07
N ILE A 300 -9.67 25.25 -15.39
CA ILE A 300 -9.09 24.63 -16.59
C ILE A 300 -7.67 24.16 -16.32
N SER A 301 -7.49 22.85 -16.19
CA SER A 301 -6.18 22.22 -16.08
C SER A 301 -5.60 21.96 -17.47
N LYS A 302 -4.75 22.87 -17.92
CA LYS A 302 -3.98 22.77 -19.16
C LYS A 302 -2.56 22.32 -18.82
N LYS A 303 -2.13 21.21 -19.41
CA LYS A 303 -0.80 20.63 -19.21
C LYS A 303 -0.18 20.25 -20.53
N VAL A 304 1.13 20.48 -20.68
CA VAL A 304 1.92 19.97 -21.80
C VAL A 304 2.78 18.81 -21.34
N TYR A 305 2.68 17.70 -22.05
CA TYR A 305 3.43 16.47 -21.82
C TYR A 305 4.50 16.37 -22.89
N LYS A 306 5.77 16.42 -22.48
CA LYS A 306 6.92 16.42 -23.38
C LYS A 306 7.94 15.40 -22.91
N GLU A 307 8.25 14.43 -23.76
CA GLU A 307 9.35 13.50 -23.51
C GLU A 307 10.68 14.13 -23.93
N ASN A 308 11.69 14.03 -23.06
CA ASN A 308 13.06 14.44 -23.35
C ASN A 308 14.03 13.58 -22.55
N ASP A 309 14.99 12.95 -23.23
CA ASP A 309 16.04 12.14 -22.61
C ASP A 309 15.50 11.06 -21.63
N GLY A 310 14.54 10.27 -22.12
CA GLY A 310 13.92 9.17 -21.36
C GLY A 310 13.04 9.60 -20.19
N ARG A 311 12.73 10.89 -20.06
CA ARG A 311 11.92 11.46 -18.98
C ARG A 311 10.72 12.19 -19.53
N LEU A 312 9.62 12.17 -18.77
CA LEU A 312 8.39 12.89 -19.09
C LEU A 312 8.32 14.19 -18.30
N PHE A 313 8.36 15.32 -19.00
CA PHE A 313 8.13 16.64 -18.44
C PHE A 313 6.66 16.99 -18.56
N VAL A 314 6.04 17.33 -17.43
CA VAL A 314 4.65 17.78 -17.35
C VAL A 314 4.66 19.24 -16.90
N ILE A 315 4.35 20.13 -17.84
CA ILE A 315 4.30 21.59 -17.65
C ILE A 315 2.84 22.01 -17.49
N GLY A 316 2.44 22.54 -16.32
CA GLY A 316 1.04 22.81 -15.99
C GLY A 316 0.72 24.28 -15.70
N ASN A 317 -0.53 24.67 -15.97
CA ASN A 317 -1.04 26.03 -15.78
C ASN A 317 -1.72 26.28 -14.42
N GLY A 318 -1.55 25.39 -13.43
CA GLY A 318 -2.16 25.55 -12.10
C GLY A 318 -3.69 25.51 -12.10
N ALA A 319 -4.29 24.88 -13.11
CA ALA A 319 -5.74 24.73 -13.26
C ALA A 319 -6.54 26.03 -13.42
N ARG A 320 -5.93 27.06 -14.01
CA ARG A 320 -6.56 28.36 -14.30
C ARG A 320 -6.19 28.84 -15.71
N GLU A 321 -7.11 29.51 -16.40
CA GLU A 321 -6.80 30.07 -17.71
C GLU A 321 -5.83 31.26 -17.53
N ASP A 322 -4.69 31.20 -18.21
CA ASP A 322 -3.68 32.25 -18.18
C ASP A 322 -3.01 32.29 -19.56
N GLU A 323 -3.13 33.42 -20.25
CA GLU A 323 -2.60 33.60 -21.62
C GLU A 323 -1.07 33.43 -21.69
N ARG A 324 -0.37 33.71 -20.58
CA ARG A 324 1.08 33.59 -20.47
C ARG A 324 1.56 32.15 -20.37
N PHE A 325 0.66 31.17 -20.26
CA PHE A 325 1.04 29.77 -20.09
C PHE A 325 1.89 29.25 -21.25
N PHE A 326 1.55 29.61 -22.49
CA PHE A 326 2.32 29.18 -23.65
C PHE A 326 3.67 29.90 -23.74
N ASP A 327 3.77 31.16 -23.31
CA ASP A 327 5.06 31.85 -23.20
C ASP A 327 5.97 31.17 -22.16
N PHE A 328 5.41 30.77 -21.02
CA PHE A 328 6.10 29.99 -20.00
C PHE A 328 6.59 28.65 -20.54
N TYR A 329 5.69 27.88 -21.13
CA TYR A 329 6.02 26.59 -21.71
C TYR A 329 7.06 26.70 -22.84
N ASN A 330 6.88 27.62 -23.79
CA ASN A 330 7.79 27.80 -24.92
C ASN A 330 9.17 28.32 -24.50
N SER A 331 9.32 28.83 -23.28
CA SER A 331 10.62 29.26 -22.75
C SER A 331 11.48 28.14 -22.21
N ILE A 332 10.96 26.90 -22.12
CA ILE A 332 11.73 25.77 -21.56
C ILE A 332 12.86 25.34 -22.51
N GLN A 333 14.06 25.21 -21.95
CA GLN A 333 15.26 24.74 -22.63
C GLN A 333 15.83 23.55 -21.85
N PHE A 334 15.98 22.41 -22.49
CA PHE A 334 16.58 21.23 -21.87
C PHE A 334 18.10 21.31 -21.97
N THR A 335 18.78 21.10 -20.84
CA THR A 335 20.24 20.99 -20.80
C THR A 335 20.62 19.54 -21.06
N LYS A 336 21.60 19.32 -21.94
CA LYS A 336 22.16 18.01 -22.26
C LYS A 336 23.05 17.47 -21.15
#